data_AF-A0A2R6CXT5-F1
#
_entry.id   AF-A0A2R6CXT5-F1
#
_cell.length_a   1.000
_cell.length_b   1.000
_cell.length_c   1.000
_cell.angle_alpha   90.00
_cell.angle_beta   90.00
_cell.angle_gamma   90.00
#
_symmetry.space_group_name_H-M   'P 1'
#
loop_
_entity.id
_entity.type
_entity.pdbx_description
1 polymer ?
#
loop_
_entity_poly.entity_id
_entity_poly.type
_entity_poly.pdbx_seq_one_letter_code
_entity_poly.pdbx_strand_id
1 'polypeptide(L)'
;MTDQVGGLTTRAGIERLDADPDTETVVVVSKPPEPAAASAVLEAVAACETPVVVDFLGGDDDAVREAGATPAATLAEAASLALGDDAAESDGSARALEPTVGPDLSVEGDVRGLFTGGTLCAEAALSLSEAIEGLATNVGVGDAVADPLAPSGDALVDLGADDLTAGRPHPMIDPTLRDDLLARTLADDAVGVVLLDVVLGYGAHPDPAVGIVDALADAADPPPVVASVCGTDADPQSRASQVAALEDAGVVVAPSNAAAARLAARATGVEREAPR
;
A
#
# COMPACT_ATOMS: atom_id res chain seq x y z
N MET A 1 -8.05 4.76 12.15
CA MET A 1 -8.88 4.44 13.33
C MET A 1 -9.01 5.70 14.17
N THR A 2 -10.24 6.17 14.47
CA THR A 2 -10.45 7.48 15.14
C THR A 2 -10.84 7.32 16.61
N ASP A 3 -10.53 8.32 17.43
CA ASP A 3 -10.85 8.41 18.86
C ASP A 3 -12.37 8.42 19.08
N GLN A 4 -13.12 9.06 18.17
CA GLN A 4 -14.58 9.09 18.24
C GLN A 4 -15.20 7.68 18.15
N VAL A 5 -14.61 6.80 17.34
CA VAL A 5 -15.06 5.41 17.17
C VAL A 5 -14.40 4.48 18.19
N GLY A 6 -13.19 4.80 18.66
CA GLY A 6 -12.48 4.09 19.72
C GLY A 6 -12.09 2.66 19.38
N GLY A 7 -11.95 2.34 18.09
CA GLY A 7 -11.54 1.01 17.63
C GLY A 7 -12.50 -0.13 18.00
N LEU A 8 -13.79 0.18 18.28
CA LEU A 8 -14.76 -0.80 18.81
C LEU A 8 -14.84 -2.09 18.00
N THR A 9 -14.92 -2.01 16.67
CA THR A 9 -15.00 -3.20 15.81
C THR A 9 -13.68 -3.96 15.76
N THR A 10 -12.53 -3.27 15.78
CA THR A 10 -11.21 -3.90 15.83
C THR A 10 -11.07 -4.73 17.10
N ARG A 11 -11.43 -4.16 18.25
CA ARG A 11 -11.38 -4.84 19.55
C ARG A 11 -12.30 -6.06 19.58
N ALA A 12 -13.53 -5.91 19.12
CA ALA A 12 -14.47 -7.04 19.01
C ALA A 12 -13.96 -8.12 18.04
N GLY A 13 -13.23 -7.73 16.99
CA GLY A 13 -12.56 -8.65 16.07
C GLY A 13 -11.45 -9.45 16.75
N ILE A 14 -10.58 -8.78 17.52
CA ILE A 14 -9.52 -9.42 18.33
C ILE A 14 -10.13 -10.44 19.29
N GLU A 15 -11.11 -10.02 20.11
CA GLU A 15 -11.79 -10.91 21.07
C GLU A 15 -12.42 -12.14 20.39
N ARG A 16 -12.97 -11.97 19.18
CA ARG A 16 -13.62 -13.05 18.44
C ARG A 16 -12.61 -14.03 17.83
N LEU A 17 -11.48 -13.53 17.35
CA LEU A 17 -10.40 -14.35 16.80
C LEU A 17 -9.68 -15.11 17.93
N ASP A 18 -9.44 -14.46 19.06
CA ASP A 18 -8.81 -15.07 20.24
C ASP A 18 -9.66 -16.22 20.84
N ALA A 19 -10.99 -16.09 20.75
CA ALA A 19 -11.90 -17.15 21.17
C ALA A 19 -12.02 -18.32 20.17
N ASP A 20 -11.45 -18.21 18.98
CA ASP A 20 -11.49 -19.24 17.95
C ASP A 20 -10.25 -20.14 18.05
N PRO A 21 -10.40 -21.43 18.42
CA PRO A 21 -9.26 -22.33 18.61
C PRO A 21 -8.49 -22.63 17.31
N ASP A 22 -9.05 -22.31 16.14
CA ASP A 22 -8.38 -22.48 14.85
C ASP A 22 -7.55 -21.22 14.46
N THR A 23 -7.59 -20.15 15.26
CA THR A 23 -6.75 -18.96 15.05
C THR A 23 -5.38 -19.16 15.69
N GLU A 24 -4.34 -19.19 14.87
CA GLU A 24 -2.95 -19.33 15.34
C GLU A 24 -2.24 -17.99 15.55
N THR A 25 -2.60 -16.98 14.75
CA THR A 25 -2.04 -15.62 14.81
C THR A 25 -3.10 -14.59 14.45
N VAL A 26 -3.14 -13.45 15.15
CA VAL A 26 -3.96 -12.29 14.83
C VAL A 26 -3.09 -11.18 14.25
N VAL A 27 -3.52 -10.57 13.13
CA VAL A 27 -2.86 -9.39 12.57
C VAL A 27 -3.79 -8.20 12.66
N VAL A 28 -3.30 -7.11 13.27
CA VAL A 28 -4.02 -5.84 13.37
C VAL A 28 -3.33 -4.82 12.48
N VAL A 29 -3.97 -4.44 11.37
CA VAL A 29 -3.47 -3.44 10.43
C VAL A 29 -4.33 -2.18 10.50
N SER A 30 -3.70 -1.01 10.57
CA SER A 30 -4.39 0.28 10.43
C SER A 30 -3.47 1.35 9.87
N LYS A 31 -4.04 2.28 9.09
CA LYS A 31 -3.49 3.65 8.94
C LYS A 31 -3.18 4.25 10.33
N PRO A 32 -2.27 5.24 10.45
CA PRO A 32 -1.89 5.82 11.73
C PRO A 32 -3.13 6.07 12.63
N PRO A 33 -3.28 5.34 13.75
CA PRO A 33 -4.45 5.48 14.60
C PRO A 33 -4.37 6.74 15.46
N GLU A 34 -5.52 7.33 15.78
CA GLU A 34 -5.56 8.41 16.78
C GLU A 34 -5.23 7.85 18.19
N PRO A 35 -4.59 8.65 19.08
CA PRO A 35 -3.95 8.12 20.28
C PRO A 35 -4.87 7.36 21.24
N ALA A 36 -6.10 7.82 21.47
CA ALA A 36 -7.01 7.16 22.40
C ALA A 36 -7.55 5.85 21.81
N ALA A 37 -7.82 5.82 20.50
CA ALA A 37 -8.21 4.61 19.80
C ALA A 37 -7.07 3.58 19.77
N ALA A 38 -5.83 4.02 19.52
CA ALA A 38 -4.65 3.17 19.56
C ALA A 38 -4.49 2.50 20.94
N SER A 39 -4.56 3.30 22.02
CA SER A 39 -4.50 2.78 23.40
C SER A 39 -5.58 1.75 23.69
N ALA A 40 -6.82 2.01 23.27
CA ALA A 40 -7.93 1.09 23.52
C ALA A 40 -7.80 -0.23 22.74
N VAL A 41 -7.19 -0.21 21.55
CA VAL A 41 -6.88 -1.44 20.80
C VAL A 41 -5.70 -2.18 21.43
N LEU A 42 -4.64 -1.47 21.84
CA LEU A 42 -3.50 -2.10 22.51
C LEU A 42 -3.87 -2.73 23.84
N GLU A 43 -4.84 -2.19 24.57
CA GLU A 43 -5.42 -2.85 25.75
C GLU A 43 -6.10 -4.18 25.41
N ALA A 44 -6.80 -4.26 24.27
CA ALA A 44 -7.41 -5.51 23.81
C ALA A 44 -6.35 -6.51 23.32
N VAL A 45 -5.29 -6.02 22.67
CA VAL A 45 -4.14 -6.82 22.26
C VAL A 45 -3.44 -7.43 23.48
N ALA A 46 -3.21 -6.65 24.53
CA ALA A 46 -2.57 -7.12 25.76
C ALA A 46 -3.40 -8.18 26.53
N ALA A 47 -4.70 -8.24 26.27
CA ALA A 47 -5.60 -9.25 26.84
C ALA A 47 -5.76 -10.50 25.97
N CYS A 48 -5.23 -10.50 24.74
CA CYS A 48 -5.32 -11.59 23.77
C CYS A 48 -4.32 -12.69 24.13
N GLU A 49 -4.77 -13.95 24.19
CA GLU A 49 -3.90 -15.10 24.44
C GLU A 49 -3.20 -15.56 23.15
N THR A 50 -3.84 -15.37 22.01
CA THR A 50 -3.31 -15.65 20.67
C THR A 50 -2.21 -14.66 20.30
N PRO A 51 -1.07 -15.09 19.71
CA PRO A 51 -0.03 -14.20 19.22
C PRO A 51 -0.56 -13.10 18.30
N VAL A 52 -0.13 -11.85 18.53
CA VAL A 52 -0.58 -10.70 17.76
C VAL A 52 0.59 -10.00 17.06
N VAL A 53 0.41 -9.74 15.77
CA VAL A 53 1.24 -8.83 14.97
C VAL A 53 0.45 -7.54 14.77
N VAL A 54 1.07 -6.38 15.00
CA VAL A 54 0.43 -5.08 14.83
C VAL A 54 1.23 -4.26 13.82
N ASP A 55 0.55 -3.84 12.76
CA ASP A 55 1.02 -2.82 11.82
C ASP A 55 0.14 -1.58 11.97
N PHE A 56 0.52 -0.73 12.91
CA PHE A 56 0.06 0.64 12.94
C PHE A 56 1.03 1.45 12.10
N LEU A 57 0.67 1.67 10.84
CA LEU A 57 1.53 2.36 9.89
C LEU A 57 2.04 3.69 10.47
N GLY A 58 3.36 3.82 10.65
CA GLY A 58 4.00 5.00 11.24
C GLY A 58 3.67 5.24 12.72
N GLY A 59 3.19 4.21 13.42
CA GLY A 59 2.81 4.22 14.83
C GLY A 59 3.98 3.99 15.79
N ASP A 60 3.64 3.85 17.07
CA ASP A 60 4.60 3.65 18.15
C ASP A 60 4.85 2.15 18.38
N ASP A 61 5.94 1.65 17.80
CA ASP A 61 6.41 0.27 17.98
C ASP A 61 6.64 -0.11 19.45
N ASP A 62 7.11 0.81 20.28
CA ASP A 62 7.39 0.52 21.69
C ASP A 62 6.08 0.31 22.45
N ALA A 63 5.05 1.10 22.15
CA ALA A 63 3.71 0.86 22.69
C ALA A 63 3.14 -0.50 22.26
N VAL A 64 3.41 -0.95 21.04
CA VAL A 64 3.03 -2.30 20.57
C VAL A 64 3.76 -3.38 21.36
N ARG A 65 5.08 -3.25 21.57
CA ARG A 65 5.88 -4.20 22.35
C ARG A 65 5.45 -4.24 23.81
N GLU A 66 5.15 -3.09 24.41
CA GLU A 66 4.62 -2.98 25.78
C GLU A 66 3.28 -3.68 25.94
N ALA A 67 2.44 -3.69 24.89
CA ALA A 67 1.20 -4.44 24.84
C ALA A 67 1.40 -5.96 24.63
N GLY A 68 2.64 -6.44 24.50
CA GLY A 68 2.97 -7.87 24.33
C GLY A 68 2.84 -8.38 22.89
N ALA A 69 2.70 -7.49 21.91
CA ALA A 69 2.59 -7.83 20.49
C ALA A 69 3.89 -7.59 19.72
N THR A 70 3.95 -8.12 18.50
CA THR A 70 5.07 -7.90 17.57
C THR A 70 4.74 -6.75 16.63
N PRO A 71 5.48 -5.63 16.64
CA PRO A 71 5.28 -4.57 15.66
C PRO A 71 5.82 -4.98 14.28
N ALA A 72 5.17 -4.49 13.23
CA ALA A 72 5.61 -4.54 11.86
C ALA A 72 5.64 -3.13 11.27
N ALA A 73 6.64 -2.83 10.44
CA ALA A 73 6.79 -1.52 9.79
C ALA A 73 6.15 -1.47 8.39
N THR A 74 5.86 -2.63 7.81
CA THR A 74 5.20 -2.75 6.49
C THR A 74 4.18 -3.87 6.50
N LEU A 75 3.19 -3.79 5.60
CA LEU A 75 2.16 -4.79 5.35
C LEU A 75 2.78 -6.14 4.97
N ALA A 76 3.87 -6.12 4.19
CA ALA A 76 4.55 -7.33 3.78
C ALA A 76 5.34 -7.96 4.93
N GLU A 77 5.95 -7.15 5.80
CA GLU A 77 6.54 -7.62 7.05
C GLU A 77 5.49 -8.17 8.01
N ALA A 78 4.34 -7.50 8.15
CA ALA A 78 3.24 -7.97 8.99
C ALA A 78 2.75 -9.35 8.54
N ALA A 79 2.60 -9.55 7.23
CA ALA A 79 2.28 -10.85 6.66
C ALA A 79 3.38 -11.89 6.93
N SER A 80 4.65 -11.53 6.75
CA SER A 80 5.79 -12.42 7.02
C SER A 80 5.86 -12.85 8.49
N LEU A 81 5.69 -11.91 9.42
CA LEU A 81 5.69 -12.18 10.86
C LEU A 81 4.50 -13.06 11.26
N ALA A 82 3.33 -12.86 10.63
CA ALA A 82 2.14 -13.64 10.91
C ALA A 82 2.25 -15.10 10.46
N LEU A 83 2.93 -15.33 9.33
CA LEU A 83 3.12 -16.66 8.75
C LEU A 83 4.32 -17.42 9.34
N GLY A 84 5.27 -16.71 9.96
CA GLY A 84 6.51 -17.27 10.51
C GLY A 84 7.52 -17.73 9.44
N ASP A 85 8.71 -18.13 9.90
CA ASP A 85 9.84 -18.51 9.02
C ASP A 85 9.55 -19.72 8.12
N ASP A 86 8.67 -20.65 8.54
CA ASP A 86 8.36 -21.89 7.82
C ASP A 86 7.54 -21.66 6.53
N ALA A 87 6.76 -20.57 6.47
CA ALA A 87 5.99 -20.22 5.27
C ALA A 87 6.86 -19.62 4.17
N ALA A 88 8.04 -19.07 4.52
CA ALA A 88 8.95 -18.47 3.55
C ALA A 88 9.54 -19.49 2.55
N GLU A 89 9.45 -20.79 2.86
CA GLU A 89 10.00 -21.87 2.04
C GLU A 89 8.99 -22.51 1.06
N SER A 90 7.68 -22.36 1.29
CA SER A 90 6.67 -23.17 0.58
C SER A 90 6.17 -22.58 -0.74
N ASP A 91 6.25 -21.25 -0.92
CA ASP A 91 5.64 -20.56 -2.09
C ASP A 91 6.63 -19.78 -2.96
N GLY A 92 7.94 -19.74 -2.62
CA GLY A 92 8.96 -19.04 -3.39
C GLY A 92 8.79 -17.52 -3.55
N SER A 93 7.63 -16.97 -3.16
CA SER A 93 7.22 -15.57 -3.21
C SER A 93 7.70 -14.75 -2.00
N ALA A 94 7.91 -15.40 -0.86
CA ALA A 94 8.26 -14.78 0.41
C ALA A 94 9.76 -14.40 0.56
N ARG A 95 10.63 -14.79 -0.38
CA ARG A 95 12.08 -14.67 -0.18
C ARG A 95 12.69 -13.29 -0.45
N ALA A 96 11.90 -12.32 -0.93
CA ALA A 96 12.40 -10.98 -1.21
C ALA A 96 11.33 -9.93 -0.90
N LEU A 97 11.21 -9.54 0.38
CA LEU A 97 10.45 -8.34 0.79
C LEU A 97 11.04 -7.05 0.18
N GLU A 98 12.31 -7.12 -0.21
CA GLU A 98 13.05 -6.07 -0.90
C GLU A 98 13.42 -6.51 -2.32
N PRO A 99 13.37 -5.62 -3.32
CA PRO A 99 13.94 -5.89 -4.63
C PRO A 99 15.45 -6.10 -4.48
N THR A 100 15.94 -7.29 -4.85
CA THR A 100 17.38 -7.63 -4.77
C THR A 100 18.19 -6.91 -5.85
N VAL A 101 17.55 -6.58 -6.97
CA VAL A 101 18.03 -5.79 -8.09
C VAL A 101 16.82 -5.10 -8.71
N GLY A 102 16.78 -3.77 -8.72
CA GLY A 102 15.80 -3.00 -9.50
C GLY A 102 16.36 -2.63 -10.87
N PRO A 103 15.53 -2.33 -11.88
CA PRO A 103 16.03 -1.65 -13.07
C PRO A 103 16.75 -0.36 -12.66
N ASP A 104 17.87 -0.05 -13.33
CA ASP A 104 18.57 1.24 -13.21
C ASP A 104 17.69 2.31 -13.89
N LEU A 105 16.58 2.63 -13.22
CA LEU A 105 15.75 3.75 -13.57
C LEU A 105 16.45 4.96 -12.97
N SER A 106 16.96 5.84 -13.82
CA SER A 106 17.38 7.17 -13.40
C SER A 106 16.54 8.13 -14.20
N VAL A 107 15.58 8.74 -13.52
CA VAL A 107 14.62 9.67 -14.10
C VAL A 107 14.70 11.01 -13.39
N GLU A 108 14.48 12.08 -14.14
CA GLU A 108 14.21 13.40 -13.56
C GLU A 108 12.68 13.59 -13.51
N GLY A 109 12.18 14.33 -12.52
CA GLY A 109 10.76 14.66 -12.39
C GLY A 109 10.11 14.10 -11.13
N ASP A 110 8.81 14.35 -11.02
CA ASP A 110 7.99 14.09 -9.84
C ASP A 110 7.61 12.60 -9.72
N VAL A 111 7.50 12.10 -8.50
CA VAL A 111 6.81 10.85 -8.17
C VAL A 111 5.30 11.10 -8.14
N ARG A 112 4.52 10.41 -8.98
CA ARG A 112 3.06 10.50 -8.97
C ARG A 112 2.41 9.17 -8.64
N GLY A 113 1.79 9.08 -7.47
CA GLY A 113 1.08 7.90 -6.98
C GLY A 113 -0.43 7.99 -7.17
N LEU A 114 -1.04 6.98 -7.79
CA LEU A 114 -2.49 6.86 -7.96
C LEU A 114 -2.96 5.54 -7.35
N PHE A 115 -3.45 5.61 -6.12
CA PHE A 115 -3.81 4.45 -5.30
C PHE A 115 -5.32 4.24 -5.23
N THR A 116 -5.71 2.98 -5.17
CA THR A 116 -7.09 2.55 -4.94
C THR A 116 -7.32 2.05 -3.51
N GLY A 117 -6.27 1.58 -2.83
CA GLY A 117 -6.30 1.18 -1.43
C GLY A 117 -5.64 2.22 -0.51
N GLY A 118 -6.43 2.85 0.36
CA GLY A 118 -5.92 3.91 1.24
C GLY A 118 -4.82 3.49 2.22
N THR A 119 -4.82 2.23 2.69
CA THR A 119 -3.73 1.71 3.54
C THR A 119 -2.43 1.53 2.75
N LEU A 120 -2.53 1.08 1.48
CA LEU A 120 -1.38 0.96 0.58
C LEU A 120 -0.80 2.33 0.25
N CYS A 121 -1.66 3.32 -0.01
CA CYS A 121 -1.24 4.71 -0.19
C CYS A 121 -0.54 5.27 1.05
N ALA A 122 -1.02 4.98 2.25
CA ALA A 122 -0.39 5.42 3.50
C ALA A 122 0.98 4.77 3.74
N GLU A 123 1.13 3.46 3.49
CA GLU A 123 2.43 2.79 3.58
C GLU A 123 3.43 3.35 2.57
N ALA A 124 2.99 3.58 1.32
CA ALA A 124 3.83 4.18 0.29
C ALA A 124 4.24 5.61 0.67
N ALA A 125 3.32 6.39 1.24
CA ALA A 125 3.59 7.74 1.72
C ALA A 125 4.63 7.75 2.83
N LEU A 126 4.53 6.85 3.82
CA LEU A 126 5.52 6.73 4.88
C LEU A 126 6.89 6.38 4.29
N SER A 127 6.95 5.37 3.42
CA SER A 127 8.18 4.94 2.75
C SER A 127 8.84 6.05 1.93
N LEU A 128 8.06 6.90 1.27
CA LEU A 128 8.57 7.99 0.44
C LEU A 128 8.85 9.28 1.21
N SER A 129 8.15 9.54 2.32
CA SER A 129 8.33 10.76 3.12
C SER A 129 9.71 10.84 3.79
N GLU A 130 10.39 9.72 3.98
CA GLU A 130 11.78 9.67 4.46
C GLU A 130 12.77 10.19 3.41
N ALA A 131 12.41 10.07 2.13
CA ALA A 131 13.25 10.40 0.99
C ALA A 131 12.89 11.78 0.39
N ILE A 132 11.59 12.08 0.28
CA ILE A 132 11.04 13.23 -0.44
C ILE A 132 10.47 14.25 0.55
N GLU A 133 11.18 15.37 0.71
CA GLU A 133 10.67 16.53 1.44
C GLU A 133 9.53 17.20 0.65
N GLY A 134 8.40 17.46 1.31
CA GLY A 134 7.24 18.10 0.68
C GLY A 134 6.31 17.15 -0.08
N LEU A 135 6.43 15.83 0.12
CA LEU A 135 5.52 14.84 -0.46
C LEU A 135 4.06 15.17 -0.10
N ALA A 136 3.23 15.39 -1.11
CA ALA A 136 1.83 15.75 -0.94
C ALA A 136 0.90 14.52 -0.97
N THR A 137 -0.01 14.39 0.00
CA THR A 137 -0.98 13.29 0.05
C THR A 137 -2.36 13.69 0.59
N ASN A 138 -3.34 12.80 0.45
CA ASN A 138 -4.66 12.89 1.10
C ASN A 138 -4.89 11.80 2.16
N VAL A 139 -3.83 11.12 2.63
CA VAL A 139 -3.93 10.01 3.59
C VAL A 139 -3.43 10.35 5.00
N GLY A 140 -3.11 11.62 5.25
CA GLY A 140 -2.66 12.10 6.57
C GLY A 140 -1.18 11.84 6.87
N VAL A 141 -0.38 11.52 5.85
CA VAL A 141 1.08 11.38 5.91
C VAL A 141 1.69 12.35 4.89
N GLY A 142 2.66 13.17 5.30
CA GLY A 142 3.20 14.24 4.45
C GLY A 142 2.32 15.50 4.42
N ASP A 143 2.58 16.36 3.44
CA ASP A 143 1.83 17.60 3.25
C ASP A 143 0.45 17.33 2.61
N ALA A 144 -0.52 18.21 2.83
CA ALA A 144 -1.84 18.05 2.23
C ALA A 144 -1.80 18.35 0.71
N VAL A 145 -2.25 17.41 -0.11
CA VAL A 145 -2.44 17.64 -1.55
C VAL A 145 -3.53 18.69 -1.78
N ALA A 146 -3.22 19.70 -2.61
CA ALA A 146 -4.12 20.83 -2.84
C ALA A 146 -5.35 20.44 -3.70
N ASP A 147 -5.12 19.66 -4.76
CA ASP A 147 -6.17 19.10 -5.61
C ASP A 147 -5.86 17.62 -5.92
N PRO A 148 -6.55 16.66 -5.28
CA PRO A 148 -6.34 15.23 -5.55
C PRO A 148 -6.69 14.80 -6.99
N LEU A 149 -7.47 15.59 -7.74
CA LEU A 149 -7.84 15.31 -9.14
C LEU A 149 -6.89 15.99 -10.16
N ALA A 150 -6.00 16.84 -9.68
CA ALA A 150 -4.93 17.46 -10.44
C ALA A 150 -3.68 17.65 -9.55
N PRO A 151 -3.13 16.55 -9.00
CA PRO A 151 -1.95 16.63 -8.15
C PRO A 151 -0.77 17.24 -8.92
N SER A 152 0.16 17.86 -8.20
CA SER A 152 1.36 18.50 -8.76
C SER A 152 2.54 18.26 -7.83
N GLY A 153 3.77 18.21 -8.36
CA GLY A 153 4.93 17.81 -7.57
C GLY A 153 4.87 16.31 -7.24
N ASP A 154 5.75 15.92 -6.32
CA ASP A 154 5.70 14.62 -5.67
C ASP A 154 4.41 14.47 -4.89
N ALA A 155 3.53 13.58 -5.35
CA ALA A 155 2.21 13.43 -4.76
C ALA A 155 1.69 12.00 -4.84
N LEU A 156 1.11 11.50 -3.75
CA LEU A 156 0.40 10.22 -3.71
C LEU A 156 -1.07 10.45 -3.34
N VAL A 157 -1.99 9.90 -4.13
CA VAL A 157 -3.42 10.10 -3.94
C VAL A 157 -4.12 8.77 -3.71
N ASP A 158 -4.81 8.65 -2.57
CA ASP A 158 -5.84 7.64 -2.32
C ASP A 158 -7.13 8.06 -3.01
N LEU A 159 -7.39 7.50 -4.18
CA LEU A 159 -8.60 7.73 -4.96
C LEU A 159 -9.84 7.09 -4.32
N GLY A 160 -9.64 6.21 -3.33
CA GLY A 160 -10.69 5.56 -2.54
C GLY A 160 -11.24 6.42 -1.41
N ALA A 161 -10.64 7.57 -1.13
CA ALA A 161 -11.08 8.49 -0.09
C ALA A 161 -12.57 8.89 -0.26
N ASP A 162 -13.29 9.04 0.85
CA ASP A 162 -14.74 9.30 0.88
C ASP A 162 -15.13 10.52 0.02
N ASP A 163 -14.32 11.59 0.06
CA ASP A 163 -14.56 12.81 -0.71
C ASP A 163 -14.45 12.59 -2.24
N LEU A 164 -13.60 11.64 -2.66
CA LEU A 164 -13.41 11.30 -4.08
C LEU A 164 -14.39 10.25 -4.56
N THR A 165 -14.96 9.45 -3.65
CA THR A 165 -15.96 8.42 -3.96
C THR A 165 -17.40 8.89 -3.76
N ALA A 166 -17.61 10.13 -3.30
CA ALA A 166 -18.94 10.73 -3.18
C ALA A 166 -19.71 10.71 -4.53
N GLY A 167 -20.78 9.92 -4.57
CA GLY A 167 -21.66 9.79 -5.74
C GLY A 167 -21.10 8.93 -6.89
N ARG A 168 -20.02 8.18 -6.65
CA ARG A 168 -19.43 7.25 -7.63
C ARG A 168 -19.00 5.93 -6.96
N PRO A 169 -18.84 4.83 -7.71
CA PRO A 169 -18.28 3.62 -7.14
C PRO A 169 -16.83 3.83 -6.69
N HIS A 170 -16.39 3.03 -5.71
CA HIS A 170 -15.00 3.02 -5.25
C HIS A 170 -14.06 2.57 -6.39
N PRO A 171 -12.84 3.14 -6.54
CA PRO A 171 -11.95 2.86 -7.67
C PRO A 171 -11.48 1.41 -7.77
N MET A 172 -11.47 0.66 -6.66
CA MET A 172 -11.24 -0.79 -6.69
C MET A 172 -12.32 -1.56 -7.47
N ILE A 173 -13.55 -1.04 -7.53
CA ILE A 173 -14.71 -1.67 -8.18
C ILE A 173 -14.85 -1.17 -9.61
N ASP A 174 -14.73 0.15 -9.80
CA ASP A 174 -14.84 0.85 -11.07
C ASP A 174 -13.60 1.74 -11.26
N PRO A 175 -12.65 1.35 -12.13
CA PRO A 175 -11.38 2.06 -12.25
C PRO A 175 -11.46 3.34 -13.08
N THR A 176 -12.64 3.76 -13.58
CA THR A 176 -12.78 4.90 -14.51
C THR A 176 -12.06 6.16 -14.04
N LEU A 177 -12.19 6.52 -12.76
CA LEU A 177 -11.50 7.69 -12.20
C LEU A 177 -9.97 7.54 -12.25
N ARG A 178 -9.48 6.36 -11.90
CA ARG A 178 -8.04 6.05 -11.89
C ARG A 178 -7.50 6.09 -13.31
N ASP A 179 -8.18 5.45 -14.26
CA ASP A 179 -7.74 5.36 -15.66
C ASP A 179 -7.68 6.75 -16.30
N ASP A 180 -8.69 7.59 -16.04
CA ASP A 180 -8.73 8.99 -16.51
C ASP A 180 -7.55 9.82 -15.96
N LEU A 181 -7.19 9.63 -14.69
CA LEU A 181 -6.06 10.33 -14.08
C LEU A 181 -4.72 9.76 -14.56
N LEU A 182 -4.62 8.44 -14.69
CA LEU A 182 -3.43 7.77 -15.21
C LEU A 182 -3.10 8.26 -16.61
N ALA A 183 -4.08 8.32 -17.52
CA ALA A 183 -3.85 8.84 -18.88
C ALA A 183 -3.31 10.28 -18.88
N ARG A 184 -3.75 11.13 -17.94
CA ARG A 184 -3.21 12.49 -17.79
C ARG A 184 -1.81 12.50 -17.20
N THR A 185 -1.57 11.66 -16.19
CA THR A 185 -0.27 11.51 -15.54
C THR A 185 0.80 10.99 -16.49
N LEU A 186 0.46 10.01 -17.34
CA LEU A 186 1.37 9.47 -18.35
C LEU A 186 1.73 10.47 -19.46
N ALA A 187 0.93 11.54 -19.62
CA ALA A 187 1.14 12.60 -20.60
C ALA A 187 1.75 13.87 -20.00
N ASP A 188 2.07 13.87 -18.71
CA ASP A 188 2.63 15.02 -18.00
C ASP A 188 4.16 14.94 -17.97
N ASP A 189 4.82 15.80 -18.73
CA ASP A 189 6.29 15.87 -18.83
C ASP A 189 6.99 16.18 -17.49
N ALA A 190 6.26 16.64 -16.47
CA ALA A 190 6.81 16.84 -15.12
C ALA A 190 6.95 15.53 -14.33
N VAL A 191 6.24 14.47 -14.72
CA VAL A 191 6.20 13.21 -13.98
C VAL A 191 7.37 12.33 -14.41
N GLY A 192 8.26 12.03 -13.46
CA GLY A 192 9.41 11.15 -13.69
C GLY A 192 9.07 9.67 -13.47
N VAL A 193 8.16 9.36 -12.54
CA VAL A 193 7.74 7.98 -12.25
C VAL A 193 6.30 7.93 -11.75
N VAL A 194 5.56 6.91 -12.18
CA VAL A 194 4.19 6.64 -11.71
C VAL A 194 4.18 5.44 -10.77
N LEU A 195 3.54 5.59 -9.61
CA LEU A 195 3.39 4.54 -8.61
C LEU A 195 1.93 4.11 -8.49
N LEU A 196 1.69 2.80 -8.55
CA LEU A 196 0.35 2.22 -8.63
C LEU A 196 0.18 1.03 -7.66
N ASP A 197 -1.05 0.82 -7.17
CA ASP A 197 -1.47 -0.43 -6.54
C ASP A 197 -2.48 -1.18 -7.42
N VAL A 198 -2.47 -2.50 -7.37
CA VAL A 198 -3.49 -3.34 -8.02
C VAL A 198 -4.04 -4.29 -6.97
N VAL A 199 -5.28 -4.04 -6.54
CA VAL A 199 -5.93 -4.81 -5.47
C VAL A 199 -6.92 -5.81 -6.08
N LEU A 200 -6.76 -7.08 -5.74
CA LEU A 200 -7.55 -8.19 -6.25
C LEU A 200 -8.57 -8.68 -5.22
N GLY A 201 -9.28 -9.74 -5.59
CA GLY A 201 -10.20 -10.45 -4.71
C GLY A 201 -11.66 -10.11 -4.95
N TYR A 202 -12.51 -10.65 -4.09
CA TYR A 202 -13.95 -10.49 -4.22
C TYR A 202 -14.38 -9.04 -4.05
N GLY A 203 -15.20 -8.55 -4.98
CA GLY A 203 -15.71 -7.18 -4.97
C GLY A 203 -14.83 -6.17 -5.70
N ALA A 204 -13.58 -6.51 -6.05
CA ALA A 204 -12.76 -5.70 -6.95
C ALA A 204 -13.18 -5.88 -8.42
N HIS A 205 -12.67 -5.03 -9.29
CA HIS A 205 -12.83 -5.12 -10.74
C HIS A 205 -12.42 -6.54 -11.22
N PRO A 206 -13.11 -7.14 -12.20
CA PRO A 206 -12.78 -8.49 -12.69
C PRO A 206 -11.43 -8.57 -13.40
N ASP A 207 -10.90 -7.44 -13.86
CA ASP A 207 -9.58 -7.34 -14.49
C ASP A 207 -8.96 -5.96 -14.22
N PRO A 208 -8.38 -5.70 -13.04
CA PRO A 208 -7.92 -4.37 -12.66
C PRO A 208 -6.67 -3.89 -13.40
N ALA A 209 -5.89 -4.79 -14.02
CA ALA A 209 -4.73 -4.42 -14.82
C ALA A 209 -5.10 -3.84 -16.20
N VAL A 210 -6.26 -4.20 -16.77
CA VAL A 210 -6.62 -3.86 -18.15
C VAL A 210 -6.56 -2.35 -18.45
N GLY A 211 -7.10 -1.51 -17.56
CA GLY A 211 -7.09 -0.05 -17.74
C GLY A 211 -5.68 0.55 -17.72
N ILE A 212 -4.78 -0.05 -16.94
CA ILE A 212 -3.37 0.36 -16.88
C ILE A 212 -2.66 -0.01 -18.20
N VAL A 213 -2.88 -1.23 -18.68
CA VAL A 213 -2.30 -1.72 -19.94
C VAL A 213 -2.79 -0.88 -21.12
N ASP A 214 -4.08 -0.59 -21.19
CA ASP A 214 -4.68 0.23 -22.25
C ASP A 214 -4.13 1.67 -22.20
N ALA A 215 -4.02 2.29 -21.02
CA ALA A 215 -3.47 3.63 -20.88
C ALA A 215 -1.99 3.71 -21.31
N LEU A 216 -1.20 2.68 -21.04
CA LEU A 216 0.20 2.60 -21.47
C LEU A 216 0.34 2.38 -22.98
N ALA A 217 -0.55 1.58 -23.58
CA ALA A 217 -0.55 1.36 -25.03
C ALA A 217 -0.87 2.63 -25.82
N ASP A 218 -1.70 3.52 -25.26
CA ASP A 218 -2.07 4.81 -25.86
C ASP A 218 -1.03 5.92 -25.59
N ALA A 219 -0.11 5.74 -24.63
CA ALA A 219 0.93 6.70 -24.29
C ALA A 219 2.12 6.61 -25.26
N ALA A 220 2.59 7.75 -25.78
CA ALA A 220 3.66 7.78 -26.77
C ALA A 220 5.07 7.60 -26.16
N ASP A 221 5.32 8.22 -25.02
CA ASP A 221 6.59 8.16 -24.28
C ASP A 221 6.30 8.24 -22.76
N PRO A 222 5.62 7.24 -22.19
CA PRO A 222 5.22 7.29 -20.80
C PRO A 222 6.43 7.24 -19.86
N PRO A 223 6.39 7.93 -18.70
CA PRO A 223 7.36 7.70 -17.64
C PRO A 223 7.29 6.25 -17.14
N PRO A 224 8.37 5.71 -16.53
CA PRO A 224 8.34 4.41 -15.91
C PRO A 224 7.18 4.27 -14.92
N VAL A 225 6.50 3.11 -14.97
CA VAL A 225 5.43 2.76 -14.04
C VAL A 225 5.92 1.65 -13.12
N VAL A 226 5.80 1.86 -11.82
CA VAL A 226 6.07 0.86 -10.78
C VAL A 226 4.74 0.52 -10.11
N ALA A 227 4.48 -0.78 -9.93
CA ALA A 227 3.25 -1.24 -9.29
C ALA A 227 3.51 -2.33 -8.26
N SER A 228 2.56 -2.52 -7.35
CA SER A 228 2.46 -3.74 -6.54
C SER A 228 1.07 -4.37 -6.74
N VAL A 229 1.01 -5.71 -6.71
CA VAL A 229 -0.25 -6.46 -6.84
C VAL A 229 -0.57 -7.13 -5.51
N CYS A 230 -1.61 -6.64 -4.85
CA CYS A 230 -2.13 -7.16 -3.58
C CYS A 230 -3.27 -8.14 -3.85
N GLY A 231 -3.00 -9.43 -3.65
CA GLY A 231 -3.93 -10.52 -3.91
C GLY A 231 -3.20 -11.86 -4.01
N THR A 232 -3.90 -12.89 -4.45
CA THR A 232 -3.41 -14.27 -4.57
C THR A 232 -3.75 -14.87 -5.93
N ASP A 233 -3.10 -15.98 -6.28
CA ASP A 233 -3.47 -16.74 -7.48
C ASP A 233 -4.84 -17.41 -7.37
N ALA A 234 -5.38 -17.55 -6.16
CA ALA A 234 -6.70 -18.09 -5.88
C ALA A 234 -7.83 -17.06 -6.04
N ASP A 235 -7.50 -15.77 -6.18
CA ASP A 235 -8.50 -14.74 -6.42
C ASP A 235 -9.12 -14.87 -7.83
N PRO A 236 -10.37 -14.39 -8.03
CA PRO A 236 -11.05 -14.47 -9.33
C PRO A 236 -10.24 -13.92 -10.52
N GLN A 237 -9.39 -12.93 -10.26
CA GLN A 237 -8.54 -12.25 -11.24
C GLN A 237 -7.23 -12.98 -11.54
N SER A 238 -6.79 -13.91 -10.66
CA SER A 238 -5.46 -14.54 -10.63
C SER A 238 -4.30 -13.53 -10.58
N ARG A 239 -3.60 -13.46 -9.43
CA ARG A 239 -2.42 -12.58 -9.28
C ARG A 239 -1.38 -12.80 -10.39
N ALA A 240 -0.99 -14.04 -10.68
CA ALA A 240 -0.02 -14.33 -11.73
C ALA A 240 -0.43 -13.79 -13.11
N SER A 241 -1.73 -13.87 -13.45
CA SER A 241 -2.24 -13.36 -14.73
C SER A 241 -2.19 -11.83 -14.79
N GLN A 242 -2.54 -11.16 -13.70
CA GLN A 242 -2.49 -9.70 -13.59
C GLN A 242 -1.04 -9.17 -13.61
N VAL A 243 -0.13 -9.83 -12.90
CA VAL A 243 1.32 -9.51 -12.92
C VAL A 243 1.87 -9.66 -14.33
N ALA A 244 1.61 -10.79 -15.01
CA ALA A 244 2.11 -11.02 -16.36
C ALA A 244 1.62 -9.96 -17.35
N ALA A 245 0.34 -9.57 -17.28
CA ALA A 245 -0.20 -8.52 -18.16
C ALA A 245 0.47 -7.15 -17.93
N LEU A 246 0.76 -6.79 -16.68
CA LEU A 246 1.46 -5.56 -16.33
C LEU A 246 2.92 -5.59 -16.81
N GLU A 247 3.64 -6.68 -16.57
CA GLU A 247 5.03 -6.84 -17.01
C GLU A 247 5.16 -6.84 -18.54
N ASP A 248 4.24 -7.50 -19.26
CA ASP A 248 4.17 -7.48 -20.73
C ASP A 248 3.94 -6.07 -21.29
N ALA A 249 3.25 -5.20 -20.52
CA ALA A 249 3.04 -3.79 -20.84
C ALA A 249 4.22 -2.88 -20.42
N GLY A 250 5.27 -3.44 -19.81
CA GLY A 250 6.46 -2.71 -19.38
C GLY A 250 6.39 -2.11 -17.97
N VAL A 251 5.39 -2.47 -17.16
CA VAL A 251 5.30 -2.08 -15.76
C VAL A 251 6.31 -2.86 -14.92
N VAL A 252 7.02 -2.17 -14.02
CA VAL A 252 7.88 -2.82 -13.02
C VAL A 252 7.02 -3.26 -11.84
N VAL A 253 6.72 -4.56 -11.75
CA VAL A 253 5.93 -5.11 -10.66
C VAL A 253 6.83 -5.50 -9.48
N ALA A 254 6.72 -4.76 -8.38
CA ALA A 254 7.48 -5.00 -7.16
C ALA A 254 6.86 -6.11 -6.30
N PRO A 255 7.65 -6.79 -5.44
CA PRO A 255 7.14 -7.87 -4.58
C PRO A 255 6.21 -7.40 -3.47
N SER A 256 6.28 -6.11 -3.09
CA SER A 256 5.43 -5.49 -2.08
C SER A 256 5.17 -4.02 -2.40
N ASN A 257 4.18 -3.42 -1.74
CA ASN A 257 3.85 -2.01 -1.89
C ASN A 257 4.99 -1.10 -1.35
N ALA A 258 5.52 -1.40 -0.17
CA ALA A 258 6.73 -0.74 0.33
C ALA A 258 7.94 -0.87 -0.63
N ALA A 259 8.14 -2.05 -1.24
CA ALA A 259 9.19 -2.23 -2.25
C ALA A 259 8.96 -1.38 -3.51
N ALA A 260 7.71 -1.26 -3.96
CA ALA A 260 7.33 -0.40 -5.09
C ALA A 260 7.66 1.07 -4.79
N ALA A 261 7.30 1.55 -3.59
CA ALA A 261 7.60 2.90 -3.14
C ALA A 261 9.12 3.15 -3.08
N ARG A 262 9.89 2.23 -2.50
CA ARG A 262 11.36 2.32 -2.44
C ARG A 262 12.01 2.32 -3.84
N LEU A 263 11.47 1.55 -4.79
CA LEU A 263 11.93 1.59 -6.18
C LEU A 263 11.65 2.94 -6.84
N ALA A 264 10.48 3.52 -6.63
CA ALA A 264 10.15 4.86 -7.14
C ALA A 264 11.09 5.93 -6.57
N ALA A 265 11.41 5.87 -5.28
CA ALA A 265 12.36 6.81 -4.64
C ALA A 265 13.78 6.69 -5.23
N ARG A 266 14.26 5.45 -5.43
CA ARG A 266 15.54 5.18 -6.09
C ARG A 266 15.56 5.71 -7.52
N ALA A 267 14.45 5.56 -8.24
CA ALA A 267 14.34 5.95 -9.64
C ALA A 267 14.59 7.44 -9.86
N THR A 268 14.06 8.29 -8.98
CA THR A 268 14.20 9.75 -9.05
C THR A 268 15.53 10.26 -8.48
N GLY A 269 16.46 9.36 -8.12
CA GLY A 269 17.74 9.72 -7.51
C GLY A 269 17.62 10.25 -6.08
N VAL A 270 16.45 10.03 -5.45
CA VAL A 270 16.16 10.44 -4.07
C VAL A 270 16.58 9.32 -3.12
N GLU A 271 17.88 9.02 -3.06
CA GLU A 271 18.46 8.26 -1.95
C GLU A 271 19.20 9.21 -1.00
N ARG A 272 18.72 9.28 0.25
CA ARG A 272 19.59 9.51 1.41
C ARG A 272 19.41 8.36 2.38
N GLU A 273 20.55 7.88 2.90
CA GLU A 273 20.74 6.65 3.68
C GLU A 273 19.55 6.25 4.57
N ALA A 274 19.15 4.98 4.47
CA ALA A 274 18.18 4.35 5.36
C ALA A 274 18.55 4.54 6.85
N PRO A 275 17.58 4.68 7.77
CA PRO A 275 17.87 4.72 9.18
C PRO A 275 18.49 3.38 9.63
N ARG A 276 19.55 3.48 10.44
CA ARG A 276 20.21 2.34 11.08
C ARG A 276 19.47 1.87 12.31
#